data_AF-A0A5J6GQX4-F1
#
_entry.id   AF-A0A5J6GQX4-F1
#
_cell.length_a   1.000
_cell.length_b   1.000
_cell.length_c   1.000
_cell.angle_alpha   90.00
_cell.angle_beta   90.00
_cell.angle_gamma   90.00
#
_symmetry.space_group_name_H-M   'P 1'
#
loop_
_entity.id
_entity.type
_entity.pdbx_description
1 polymer ?
#
loop_
_entity_poly.entity_id
_entity_poly.type
_entity_poly.pdbx_seq_one_letter_code
_entity_poly.pdbx_strand_id
1 'polypeptide(L)'
;MPAQPQQSAEPNQSNQSKQGFQNPVAGFGVTFKAMFKKRLTEQYPEQQKTTAPRFHGRHQLNRHPDGLEKCIGCELCAWACPADAIYVEGADNTEEERYSPGERYGRVYQINYARCILCGLCIEACPTRALTMTNEFELADSSRENLIYTKEQLLAGLDEGMVESPHSIFPGMDEQDYYRGLVTEAAPGTVPQVAVSKGEKPADESSEKPSEKPSEESRHKGVEA
;
A
#
# COMPACT_ATOMS: atom_id res chain seq x y z
N MET A 1 19.37 80.55 17.43
CA MET A 1 19.88 80.25 16.08
C MET A 1 18.67 79.95 15.19
N PRO A 2 18.44 80.68 14.09
CA PRO A 2 17.31 80.38 13.21
C PRO A 2 17.56 79.06 12.46
N ALA A 3 16.52 78.24 12.38
CA ALA A 3 16.48 77.00 11.64
C ALA A 3 16.65 77.29 10.13
N GLN A 4 17.57 76.58 9.47
CA GLN A 4 17.63 76.56 8.01
C GLN A 4 16.56 75.61 7.48
N PRO A 5 15.76 75.99 6.46
CA PRO A 5 14.81 75.09 5.84
C PRO A 5 15.58 74.05 5.03
N GLN A 6 15.38 72.77 5.35
CA GLN A 6 15.87 71.67 4.52
C GLN A 6 15.11 71.70 3.18
N GLN A 7 15.81 72.04 2.11
CA GLN A 7 15.31 71.85 0.75
C GLN A 7 15.26 70.35 0.49
N SER A 8 14.06 69.77 0.62
CA SER A 8 13.76 68.44 0.08
C SER A 8 13.84 68.53 -1.45
N ALA A 9 14.92 67.99 -2.02
CA ALA A 9 15.00 67.78 -3.47
C ALA A 9 13.90 66.80 -3.87
N GLU A 10 12.87 67.29 -4.56
CA GLU A 10 11.86 66.42 -5.18
C GLU A 10 12.55 65.48 -6.19
N PRO A 11 12.28 64.17 -6.16
CA PRO A 11 12.83 63.28 -7.17
C PRO A 11 12.25 63.66 -8.53
N ASN A 12 13.14 63.97 -9.47
CA ASN A 12 12.82 64.39 -10.83
C ASN A 12 11.76 63.47 -11.47
N GLN A 13 10.56 64.01 -11.71
CA GLN A 13 9.37 63.32 -12.23
C GLN A 13 9.63 62.60 -13.57
N SER A 14 10.65 63.03 -14.34
CA SER A 14 11.03 62.39 -15.61
C SER A 14 11.64 61.00 -15.47
N ASN A 15 12.10 60.62 -14.27
CA ASN A 15 12.70 59.31 -14.01
C ASN A 15 11.70 58.28 -13.44
N GLN A 16 10.60 58.75 -12.82
CA GLN A 16 9.53 57.88 -12.32
C GLN A 16 8.69 57.28 -13.47
N SER A 17 8.42 58.05 -14.54
CA SER A 17 7.65 57.59 -15.70
C SER A 17 8.40 56.53 -16.53
N LYS A 18 9.72 56.64 -16.63
CA LYS A 18 10.58 55.64 -17.30
C LYS A 18 10.61 54.32 -16.52
N GLN A 19 10.68 54.36 -15.19
CA GLN A 19 10.57 53.15 -14.36
C GLN A 19 9.16 52.53 -14.41
N GLY A 20 8.10 53.33 -14.53
CA GLY A 20 6.71 52.86 -14.59
C GLY A 20 6.32 52.14 -15.89
N PHE A 21 6.82 52.59 -17.06
CA PHE A 21 6.51 51.99 -18.37
C PHE A 21 7.50 50.91 -18.81
N GLN A 22 8.76 50.96 -18.34
CA GLN A 22 9.75 49.92 -18.61
C GLN A 22 9.41 48.59 -17.92
N ASN A 23 8.73 48.63 -16.77
CA ASN A 23 8.33 47.42 -16.03
C ASN A 23 7.30 46.55 -16.77
N PRO A 24 6.18 47.09 -17.30
CA PRO A 24 5.23 46.33 -18.13
C PRO A 24 5.87 45.76 -19.39
N VAL A 25 6.67 46.56 -20.10
CA VAL A 25 7.33 46.15 -21.36
C VAL A 25 8.34 45.03 -21.10
N ALA A 26 9.12 45.14 -20.02
CA ALA A 26 10.02 44.07 -19.59
C ALA A 26 9.26 42.78 -19.23
N GLY A 27 8.10 42.90 -18.56
CA GLY A 27 7.21 41.77 -18.25
C GLY A 27 6.68 41.07 -19.51
N PHE A 28 6.19 41.84 -20.49
CA PHE A 28 5.78 41.29 -21.80
C PHE A 28 6.95 40.63 -22.54
N GLY A 29 8.15 41.19 -22.45
CA GLY A 29 9.36 40.60 -23.03
C GLY A 29 9.71 39.23 -22.42
N VAL A 30 9.56 39.08 -21.09
CA VAL A 30 9.75 37.78 -20.42
C VAL A 30 8.70 36.77 -20.87
N THR A 31 7.43 37.15 -20.94
CA THR A 31 6.35 36.29 -21.45
C THR A 31 6.58 35.88 -22.90
N PHE A 32 6.98 36.82 -23.76
CA PHE A 32 7.30 36.54 -25.15
C PHE A 32 8.45 35.54 -25.27
N LYS A 33 9.52 35.70 -24.49
CA LYS A 33 10.63 34.74 -24.42
C LYS A 33 10.19 33.37 -23.90
N ALA A 34 9.25 33.33 -22.95
CA ALA A 34 8.74 32.08 -22.40
C ALA A 34 7.86 31.29 -23.39
N MET A 35 7.12 31.97 -24.28
CA MET A 35 6.26 31.30 -25.29
C MET A 35 7.04 30.37 -26.23
N PHE A 36 8.30 30.69 -26.53
CA PHE A 36 9.15 29.85 -27.39
C PHE A 36 9.99 28.82 -26.62
N LYS A 37 9.92 28.77 -25.29
CA LYS A 37 10.58 27.72 -24.52
C LYS A 37 9.80 26.41 -24.61
N LYS A 38 10.51 25.28 -24.60
CA LYS A 38 9.88 23.97 -24.45
C LYS A 38 9.12 23.92 -23.12
N ARG A 39 7.87 23.43 -23.15
CA ARG A 39 7.03 23.28 -21.97
C ARG A 39 7.65 22.23 -21.04
N LEU A 40 7.89 22.60 -19.78
CA LEU A 40 8.24 21.66 -18.72
C LEU A 40 6.93 21.03 -18.21
N THR A 41 6.52 19.94 -18.85
CA THR A 41 5.28 19.22 -18.55
C THR A 41 5.52 17.73 -18.70
N GLU A 42 4.80 16.94 -17.92
CA GLU A 42 4.76 15.48 -17.97
C GLU A 42 3.37 15.11 -18.50
N GLN A 43 3.31 14.22 -19.50
CA GLN A 43 2.06 13.78 -20.13
C GLN A 43 1.55 12.54 -19.38
N TYR A 44 0.85 12.73 -18.27
CA TYR A 44 0.21 11.62 -17.53
C TYR A 44 -1.17 11.33 -18.14
N PRO A 45 -1.55 10.06 -18.38
CA PRO A 45 -0.92 8.81 -17.92
C PRO A 45 0.12 8.17 -18.86
N GLU A 46 0.35 8.71 -20.06
CA GLU A 46 1.22 8.08 -21.07
C GLU A 46 2.71 8.03 -20.68
N GLN A 47 3.17 9.01 -19.90
CA GLN A 47 4.51 9.09 -19.33
C GLN A 47 4.40 9.14 -17.81
N GLN A 48 4.52 7.98 -17.17
CA GLN A 48 4.52 7.88 -15.72
C GLN A 48 5.78 8.50 -15.12
N LYS A 49 5.59 9.29 -14.06
CA LYS A 49 6.70 9.85 -13.31
C LYS A 49 7.26 8.80 -12.37
N THR A 50 8.58 8.64 -12.37
CA THR A 50 9.27 7.86 -11.35
C THR A 50 9.22 8.59 -10.01
N THR A 51 8.46 8.04 -9.07
CA THR A 51 8.45 8.47 -7.67
C THR A 51 9.80 8.21 -6.98
N ALA A 52 10.10 8.95 -5.91
CA ALA A 52 11.33 8.77 -5.15
C ALA A 52 11.38 7.40 -4.42
N PRO A 53 12.57 6.83 -4.15
CA PRO A 53 12.68 5.50 -3.52
C PRO A 53 12.04 5.35 -2.13
N ARG A 54 11.84 6.45 -1.39
CA ARG A 54 11.19 6.48 -0.07
C ARG A 54 9.85 7.22 -0.11
N PHE A 55 9.15 7.11 -1.23
CA PHE A 55 7.83 7.71 -1.37
C PHE A 55 6.81 6.99 -0.46
N HIS A 56 5.86 7.75 0.07
CA HIS A 56 4.80 7.24 0.93
C HIS A 56 3.53 7.01 0.09
N GLY A 57 3.44 5.87 -0.58
CA GLY A 57 2.27 5.46 -1.38
C GLY A 57 1.39 4.41 -0.70
N ARG A 58 0.86 3.47 -1.47
CA ARG A 58 -0.01 2.38 -0.98
C ARG A 58 0.71 1.53 0.06
N HIS A 59 0.03 1.17 1.13
CA HIS A 59 0.53 0.21 2.11
C HIS A 59 0.51 -1.21 1.56
N GLN A 60 1.48 -2.03 1.94
CA GLN A 60 1.60 -3.43 1.59
C GLN A 60 1.99 -4.25 2.84
N LEU A 61 1.31 -5.37 3.04
CA LEU A 61 1.62 -6.38 4.05
C LEU A 61 2.54 -7.43 3.41
N ASN A 62 3.76 -7.53 3.91
CA ASN A 62 4.79 -8.38 3.35
C ASN A 62 4.74 -9.81 3.90
N ARG A 63 5.27 -10.72 3.09
CA ARG A 63 5.50 -12.12 3.44
C ARG A 63 6.97 -12.38 3.77
N HIS A 64 7.22 -13.50 4.43
CA HIS A 64 8.51 -14.15 4.53
C HIS A 64 8.82 -14.89 3.21
N PRO A 65 10.09 -15.27 2.98
CA PRO A 65 10.50 -15.94 1.73
C PRO A 65 9.84 -17.30 1.45
N ASP A 66 9.23 -17.93 2.46
CA ASP A 66 8.46 -19.16 2.31
C ASP A 66 6.98 -18.92 1.99
N GLY A 67 6.50 -17.69 2.14
CA GLY A 67 5.11 -17.29 1.90
C GLY A 67 4.29 -17.00 3.16
N LEU A 68 4.79 -17.30 4.36
CA LEU A 68 4.12 -16.91 5.62
C LEU A 68 4.04 -15.40 5.75
N GLU A 69 2.97 -14.91 6.37
CA GLU A 69 2.78 -13.49 6.62
C GLU A 69 3.72 -13.00 7.72
N LYS A 70 4.26 -11.79 7.56
CA LYS A 70 5.05 -11.14 8.63
C LYS A 70 4.21 -10.53 9.74
N CYS A 71 2.91 -10.30 9.48
CA CYS A 71 2.02 -9.61 10.40
C CYS A 71 1.55 -10.54 11.52
N ILE A 72 1.96 -10.25 12.75
CA ILE A 72 1.60 -11.04 13.94
C ILE A 72 0.31 -10.55 14.64
N GLY A 73 -0.41 -9.58 14.06
CA GLY A 73 -1.64 -9.06 14.67
C GLY A 73 -1.43 -8.37 16.04
N CYS A 74 -0.31 -7.69 16.24
CA CYS A 74 0.02 -7.00 17.51
C CYS A 74 -0.65 -5.62 17.69
N GLU A 75 -1.37 -5.13 16.68
CA GLU A 75 -2.19 -3.89 16.73
C GLU A 75 -1.41 -2.58 16.95
N LEU A 76 -0.07 -2.62 17.09
CA LEU A 76 0.77 -1.43 17.31
C LEU A 76 0.66 -0.38 16.19
N CYS A 77 0.48 -0.82 14.95
CA CYS A 77 0.29 0.08 13.81
C CYS A 77 -1.02 0.85 13.86
N ALA A 78 -2.10 0.24 14.39
CA ALA A 78 -3.37 0.91 14.63
C ALA A 78 -3.24 1.90 15.79
N TRP A 79 -2.59 1.50 16.88
CA TRP A 79 -2.32 2.39 18.02
C TRP A 79 -1.47 3.60 17.65
N ALA A 80 -0.45 3.42 16.81
CA ALA A 80 0.41 4.50 16.34
C ALA A 80 -0.26 5.42 15.29
N CYS A 81 -1.43 5.05 14.77
CA CYS A 81 -2.08 5.79 13.69
C CYS A 81 -2.70 7.10 14.20
N PRO A 82 -2.20 8.29 13.79
CA PRO A 82 -2.74 9.57 14.27
C PRO A 82 -4.15 9.87 13.71
N ALA A 83 -4.57 9.16 12.67
CA ALA A 83 -5.85 9.37 11.99
C ALA A 83 -6.87 8.27 12.26
N ASP A 84 -6.55 7.28 13.12
CA ASP A 84 -7.42 6.14 13.42
C ASP A 84 -8.00 5.49 12.15
N ALA A 85 -7.08 5.15 11.23
CA ALA A 85 -7.40 4.66 9.89
C ALA A 85 -7.20 3.14 9.73
N ILE A 86 -6.65 2.46 10.74
CA ILE A 86 -6.28 1.04 10.66
C ILE A 86 -7.11 0.26 11.69
N TYR A 87 -7.75 -0.81 11.23
CA TYR A 87 -8.38 -1.80 12.11
C TYR A 87 -7.60 -3.11 12.03
N VAL A 88 -7.25 -3.68 13.17
CA VAL A 88 -6.52 -4.94 13.26
C VAL A 88 -7.20 -5.80 14.31
N GLU A 89 -7.41 -7.07 13.98
CA GLU A 89 -7.82 -8.10 14.92
C GLU A 89 -6.87 -9.29 14.81
N GLY A 90 -6.14 -9.58 15.87
CA GLY A 90 -5.24 -10.75 15.94
C GLY A 90 -5.98 -12.05 16.30
N ALA A 91 -5.48 -13.18 15.82
CA ALA A 91 -5.89 -14.52 16.26
C ALA A 91 -4.66 -15.41 16.49
N ASP A 92 -4.87 -16.53 17.18
CA ASP A 92 -3.81 -17.49 17.48
C ASP A 92 -3.63 -18.45 16.30
N ASN A 93 -2.38 -18.75 15.94
CA ASN A 93 -2.05 -19.82 15.01
C ASN A 93 -2.29 -21.18 15.69
N THR A 94 -2.58 -22.19 14.87
CA THR A 94 -2.57 -23.60 15.29
C THR A 94 -1.54 -24.36 14.46
N GLU A 95 -1.28 -25.62 14.79
CA GLU A 95 -0.41 -26.45 13.95
C GLU A 95 -1.07 -26.78 12.61
N GLU A 96 -2.39 -26.83 12.58
CA GLU A 96 -3.21 -27.14 11.41
C GLU A 96 -3.55 -25.91 10.56
N GLU A 97 -3.46 -24.70 11.12
CA GLU A 97 -3.79 -23.44 10.45
C GLU A 97 -2.84 -22.33 10.92
N ARG A 98 -1.74 -22.16 10.18
CA ARG A 98 -0.67 -21.20 10.52
C ARG A 98 -0.43 -20.17 9.43
N TYR A 99 -0.66 -18.90 9.74
CA TYR A 99 -0.48 -17.78 8.81
C TYR A 99 0.83 -17.02 8.98
N SER A 100 1.41 -17.06 10.18
CA SER A 100 2.68 -16.41 10.52
C SER A 100 3.59 -17.37 11.30
N PRO A 101 4.89 -17.08 11.43
CA PRO A 101 5.82 -17.99 12.11
C PRO A 101 5.57 -18.14 13.61
N GLY A 102 5.06 -17.10 14.26
CA GLY A 102 4.87 -17.06 15.72
C GLY A 102 3.55 -17.66 16.21
N GLU A 103 3.18 -17.37 17.45
CA GLU A 103 1.91 -17.85 18.03
C GLU A 103 0.65 -17.13 17.51
N ARG A 104 0.80 -15.95 16.90
CA ARG A 104 -0.32 -15.08 16.50
C ARG A 104 -0.17 -14.51 15.10
N TYR A 105 -1.30 -14.22 14.45
CA TYR A 105 -1.38 -13.60 13.14
C TYR A 105 -2.47 -12.51 13.08
N GLY A 106 -2.40 -11.63 12.08
CA GLY A 106 -3.46 -10.67 11.82
C GLY A 106 -4.64 -11.33 11.10
N ARG A 107 -5.70 -11.69 11.83
CA ARG A 107 -6.90 -12.32 11.24
C ARG A 107 -7.69 -11.34 10.38
N VAL A 108 -7.91 -10.13 10.91
CA VAL A 108 -8.52 -9.03 10.17
C VAL A 108 -7.53 -7.89 10.13
N TYR A 109 -7.32 -7.33 8.95
CA TYR A 109 -6.51 -6.15 8.76
C TYR A 109 -7.19 -5.24 7.75
N GLN A 110 -7.44 -3.99 8.11
CA GLN A 110 -8.06 -3.03 7.20
C GLN A 110 -7.39 -1.67 7.30
N ILE A 111 -7.25 -0.99 6.17
CA ILE A 111 -6.80 0.41 6.11
C ILE A 111 -7.84 1.22 5.35
N ASN A 112 -8.38 2.25 6.00
CA ASN A 112 -9.26 3.22 5.39
C ASN A 112 -8.46 4.37 4.76
N TYR A 113 -8.29 4.35 3.43
CA TYR A 113 -7.58 5.37 2.67
C TYR A 113 -8.32 6.71 2.60
N ALA A 114 -9.62 6.76 2.90
CA ALA A 114 -10.34 8.03 3.06
C ALA A 114 -10.01 8.73 4.39
N ARG A 115 -9.36 8.04 5.34
CA ARG A 115 -8.86 8.61 6.60
C ARG A 115 -7.34 8.73 6.66
N CYS A 116 -6.64 7.79 6.03
CA CYS A 116 -5.19 7.70 6.11
C CYS A 116 -4.51 8.98 5.59
N ILE A 117 -3.56 9.52 6.36
CA ILE A 117 -2.77 10.70 6.00
C ILE A 117 -1.38 10.37 5.46
N LEU A 118 -1.11 9.09 5.16
CA LEU A 118 0.15 8.60 4.56
C LEU A 118 1.43 9.04 5.31
N CYS A 119 1.37 9.11 6.65
CA CYS A 119 2.47 9.62 7.47
C CYS A 119 3.64 8.63 7.67
N GLY A 120 3.41 7.32 7.56
CA GLY A 120 4.43 6.29 7.76
C GLY A 120 4.67 5.83 9.21
N LEU A 121 4.00 6.42 10.21
CA LEU A 121 4.17 6.03 11.63
C LEU A 121 3.83 4.56 11.91
N CYS A 122 2.85 4.01 11.17
CA CYS A 122 2.49 2.60 11.25
C CYS A 122 3.62 1.65 10.83
N ILE A 123 4.51 2.08 9.93
CA ILE A 123 5.68 1.31 9.49
C ILE A 123 6.75 1.34 10.58
N GLU A 124 7.03 2.52 11.13
CA GLU A 124 8.02 2.69 12.20
C GLU A 124 7.63 1.93 13.47
N ALA A 125 6.33 1.90 13.77
CA ALA A 125 5.79 1.16 14.90
C ALA A 125 5.76 -0.37 14.69
N CYS A 126 5.90 -0.87 13.46
CA CYS A 126 5.75 -2.29 13.16
C CYS A 126 7.01 -3.07 13.57
N PRO A 127 6.96 -3.93 14.62
CA PRO A 127 8.15 -4.60 15.13
C PRO A 127 8.69 -5.66 14.18
N THR A 128 7.81 -6.28 13.38
CA THR A 128 8.16 -7.35 12.43
C THR A 128 8.44 -6.83 11.01
N ARG A 129 8.34 -5.52 10.79
CA ARG A 129 8.40 -4.88 9.45
C ARG A 129 7.45 -5.54 8.44
N ALA A 130 6.28 -5.97 8.92
CA ALA A 130 5.24 -6.54 8.08
C ALA A 130 4.62 -5.51 7.15
N LEU A 131 4.42 -4.28 7.62
CA LEU A 131 3.82 -3.22 6.83
C LEU A 131 4.91 -2.35 6.19
N THR A 132 4.82 -2.13 4.89
CA THR A 132 5.65 -1.15 4.16
C THR A 132 4.78 -0.26 3.28
N MET A 133 5.35 0.82 2.77
CA MET A 133 4.72 1.68 1.77
C MET A 133 5.41 1.46 0.43
N THR A 134 4.59 1.32 -0.59
CA THR A 134 5.01 1.20 -1.99
C THR A 134 5.02 2.58 -2.65
N ASN A 135 5.39 2.57 -3.91
CA ASN A 135 5.43 3.75 -4.76
C ASN A 135 4.12 3.98 -5.54
N GLU A 136 3.10 3.15 -5.30
CA GLU A 136 1.79 3.25 -5.94
C GLU A 136 0.98 4.40 -5.32
N PHE A 137 0.51 5.33 -6.15
CA PHE A 137 -0.25 6.52 -5.73
C PHE A 137 -1.64 6.61 -6.38
N GLU A 138 -1.96 5.70 -7.31
CA GLU A 138 -3.21 5.70 -8.09
C GLU A 138 -4.34 5.00 -7.30
N LEU A 139 -4.66 5.54 -6.12
CA LEU A 139 -5.63 4.94 -5.17
C LEU A 139 -7.05 5.51 -5.28
N ALA A 140 -7.32 6.27 -6.34
CA ALA A 140 -8.61 6.93 -6.52
C ALA A 140 -9.69 5.88 -6.83
N ASP A 141 -10.80 5.94 -6.08
CA ASP A 141 -11.99 5.14 -6.33
C ASP A 141 -13.24 6.03 -6.30
N SER A 142 -14.33 5.50 -6.82
CA SER A 142 -15.65 6.13 -6.94
C SER A 142 -16.54 5.97 -5.70
N SER A 143 -16.23 5.03 -4.81
CA SER A 143 -16.99 4.78 -3.58
C SER A 143 -16.12 4.89 -2.33
N ARG A 144 -16.73 5.22 -1.19
CA ARG A 144 -16.01 5.33 0.09
C ARG A 144 -15.66 3.96 0.65
N GLU A 145 -16.51 2.99 0.37
CA GLU A 145 -16.42 1.61 0.78
C GLU A 145 -15.20 0.94 0.14
N ASN A 146 -14.96 1.20 -1.17
CA ASN A 146 -13.80 0.67 -1.88
C ASN A 146 -12.46 1.24 -1.38
N LEU A 147 -12.48 2.39 -0.69
CA LEU A 147 -11.28 2.97 -0.06
C LEU A 147 -10.92 2.29 1.27
N ILE A 148 -11.70 1.31 1.73
CA ILE A 148 -11.38 0.48 2.88
C ILE A 148 -10.72 -0.80 2.36
N TYR A 149 -9.39 -0.82 2.37
CA TYR A 149 -8.64 -1.95 1.84
C TYR A 149 -8.58 -3.05 2.89
N THR A 150 -8.90 -4.27 2.47
CA THR A 150 -8.87 -5.50 3.26
C THR A 150 -7.47 -6.10 3.31
N LYS A 151 -7.28 -7.10 4.17
CA LYS A 151 -5.99 -7.80 4.36
C LYS A 151 -5.52 -8.39 3.04
N GLU A 152 -6.42 -9.00 2.31
CA GLU A 152 -6.18 -9.68 1.03
C GLU A 152 -5.71 -8.69 -0.04
N GLN A 153 -6.26 -7.48 -0.06
CA GLN A 153 -5.84 -6.41 -0.99
C GLN A 153 -4.48 -5.79 -0.62
N LEU A 154 -4.11 -5.86 0.65
CA LEU A 154 -2.85 -5.31 1.17
C LEU A 154 -1.70 -6.33 1.12
N LEU A 155 -2.00 -7.63 1.18
CA LEU A 155 -1.00 -8.68 1.15
C LEU A 155 -0.19 -8.66 -0.15
N ALA A 156 1.12 -8.80 0.02
CA ALA A 156 2.03 -9.03 -1.08
C ALA A 156 1.63 -10.31 -1.83
N GLY A 157 1.74 -10.26 -3.16
CA GLY A 157 1.65 -11.44 -4.00
C GLY A 157 2.73 -12.46 -3.64
N LEU A 158 2.54 -13.69 -4.11
CA LEU A 158 3.51 -14.78 -3.95
C LEU A 158 4.54 -14.71 -5.07
N ASP A 159 5.82 -14.80 -4.72
CA ASP A 159 6.92 -14.96 -5.66
C ASP A 159 7.13 -16.45 -6.01
N GLU A 160 7.95 -16.72 -7.02
CA GLU A 160 8.32 -18.10 -7.40
C GLU A 160 8.95 -18.85 -6.21
N GLY A 161 8.39 -20.01 -5.86
CA GLY A 161 8.88 -20.84 -4.75
C GLY A 161 8.24 -20.56 -3.39
N MET A 162 7.42 -19.51 -3.26
CA MET A 162 6.60 -19.29 -2.05
C MET A 162 5.36 -20.19 -2.06
N VAL A 163 4.90 -20.57 -0.86
CA VAL A 163 3.67 -21.32 -0.65
C VAL A 163 2.61 -20.39 -0.03
N GLU A 164 1.36 -20.49 -0.47
CA GLU A 164 0.29 -19.67 0.09
C GLU A 164 0.02 -20.03 1.55
N SER A 165 -0.01 -19.02 2.42
CA SER A 165 -0.47 -19.16 3.81
C SER A 165 -1.97 -19.49 3.86
N PRO A 166 -2.43 -20.40 4.74
CA PRO A 166 -1.69 -20.96 5.87
C PRO A 166 -0.80 -22.15 5.49
N HIS A 167 0.35 -22.32 6.16
CA HIS A 167 1.19 -23.52 6.06
C HIS A 167 2.13 -23.64 7.27
N SER A 168 2.72 -24.84 7.49
CA SER A 168 3.67 -25.05 8.58
C SER A 168 4.97 -24.25 8.37
N ILE A 169 5.65 -23.91 9.47
CA ILE A 169 7.00 -23.33 9.41
C ILE A 169 8.03 -24.30 8.83
N PHE A 170 9.19 -23.76 8.46
CA PHE A 170 10.33 -24.55 8.03
C PHE A 170 10.75 -25.54 9.14
N PRO A 171 10.88 -26.86 8.85
CA PRO A 171 11.18 -27.87 9.86
C PRO A 171 12.49 -27.59 10.63
N GLY A 172 12.40 -27.60 11.96
CA GLY A 172 13.55 -27.39 12.85
C GLY A 172 13.96 -25.94 13.06
N MET A 173 13.24 -24.98 12.48
CA MET A 173 13.40 -23.54 12.74
C MET A 173 12.40 -23.07 13.81
N ASP A 174 12.72 -21.96 14.46
CA ASP A 174 11.79 -21.24 15.34
C ASP A 174 11.36 -19.89 14.74
N GLU A 175 10.46 -19.17 15.43
CA GLU A 175 10.01 -17.84 14.98
C GLU A 175 11.16 -16.82 14.90
N GLN A 176 12.18 -16.93 15.76
CA GLN A 176 13.29 -15.99 15.78
C GLN A 176 14.16 -16.13 14.52
N ASP A 177 14.31 -17.35 14.01
CA ASP A 177 15.07 -17.65 12.80
C ASP A 177 14.48 -16.98 11.55
N TYR A 178 13.15 -16.86 11.49
CA TYR A 178 12.46 -16.08 10.46
C TYR A 178 12.83 -14.60 10.48
N TYR A 179 12.88 -13.99 11.67
CA TYR A 179 13.24 -12.58 11.82
C TYR A 179 14.74 -12.31 11.69
N ARG A 180 15.58 -13.34 11.87
CA ARG A 180 17.02 -13.31 11.57
C ARG A 180 17.32 -13.51 10.07
N GLY A 181 16.32 -13.90 9.28
CA GLY A 181 16.48 -14.14 7.84
C GLY A 181 17.18 -15.46 7.51
N LEU A 182 17.07 -16.46 8.38
CA LEU A 182 17.64 -17.79 8.15
C LEU A 182 16.75 -18.66 7.25
N VAL A 183 15.44 -18.36 7.20
CA VAL A 183 14.50 -19.00 6.27
C VAL A 183 14.44 -18.19 4.97
N THR A 184 14.90 -18.77 3.88
CA THR A 184 15.02 -18.11 2.57
C THR A 184 14.09 -18.65 1.49
N GLU A 185 13.43 -19.78 1.75
CA GLU A 185 12.47 -20.42 0.84
C GLU A 185 11.55 -21.35 1.64
N ALA A 186 10.47 -21.80 1.01
CA ALA A 186 9.61 -22.82 1.59
C ALA A 186 10.35 -24.17 1.66
N ALA A 187 10.12 -24.93 2.73
CA ALA A 187 10.69 -26.26 2.86
C ALA A 187 10.18 -27.19 1.73
N PRO A 188 11.02 -28.13 1.24
CA PRO A 188 10.59 -29.07 0.22
C PRO A 188 9.38 -29.88 0.68
N GLY A 189 8.30 -29.83 -0.11
CA GLY A 189 7.05 -30.53 0.19
C GLY A 189 6.08 -29.78 1.11
N THR A 190 6.36 -28.52 1.46
CA THR A 190 5.37 -27.66 2.12
C THR A 190 4.15 -27.48 1.22
N VAL A 191 2.97 -27.74 1.77
CA VAL A 191 1.68 -27.56 1.10
C VAL A 191 0.82 -26.57 1.90
N PRO A 192 -0.05 -25.80 1.22
CA PRO A 192 -1.04 -24.99 1.91
C PRO A 192 -1.93 -25.85 2.81
N GLN A 193 -2.13 -25.41 4.03
CA GLN A 193 -3.09 -25.94 4.97
C GLN A 193 -4.50 -25.45 4.64
N VAL A 194 -5.52 -26.22 5.03
CA VAL A 194 -6.92 -25.81 4.85
C VAL A 194 -7.29 -24.85 5.98
N ALA A 195 -7.70 -23.64 5.63
CA ALA A 195 -8.25 -22.69 6.61
C ALA A 195 -9.55 -23.24 7.19
N VAL A 196 -9.61 -23.42 8.52
CA VAL A 196 -10.76 -24.01 9.19
C VAL A 196 -11.49 -22.91 9.96
N SER A 197 -12.67 -22.53 9.49
CA SER A 197 -13.48 -21.55 10.22
C SER A 197 -13.79 -22.11 11.62
N LYS A 198 -13.58 -21.29 12.65
CA LYS A 198 -13.61 -21.64 14.08
C LYS A 198 -14.78 -22.58 14.43
N GLY A 199 -14.53 -23.89 14.47
CA GLY A 199 -15.51 -24.93 14.83
C GLY A 199 -15.57 -26.16 13.94
N GLU A 200 -15.05 -26.13 12.71
CA GLU A 200 -14.87 -27.34 11.90
C GLU A 200 -13.50 -27.97 12.20
N LYS A 201 -13.46 -29.29 12.30
CA LYS A 201 -12.20 -30.04 12.25
C LYS A 201 -11.89 -30.31 10.78
N PRO A 202 -10.61 -30.33 10.37
CA PRO A 202 -10.26 -30.82 9.05
C PRO A 202 -10.87 -32.22 8.87
N ALA A 203 -11.61 -32.42 7.78
CA ALA A 203 -12.12 -33.75 7.45
C ALA A 203 -10.92 -34.67 7.27
N ASP A 204 -10.78 -35.68 8.14
CA ASP A 204 -9.80 -36.74 7.98
C ASP A 204 -9.95 -37.30 6.55
N GLU A 205 -8.87 -37.20 5.76
CA GLU A 205 -8.75 -37.86 4.44
C GLU A 205 -8.68 -39.38 4.64
N SER A 206 -9.76 -40.00 5.08
CA SER A 206 -9.88 -41.47 5.09
C SER A 206 -11.31 -41.99 5.04
N SER A 207 -12.26 -41.25 4.46
CA SER A 207 -13.51 -41.87 4.02
C SER A 207 -14.30 -41.00 3.05
N GLU A 208 -14.08 -41.14 1.75
CA GLU A 208 -15.17 -41.22 0.77
C GLU A 208 -14.63 -41.58 -0.62
N LYS A 209 -15.08 -42.72 -1.14
CA LYS A 209 -14.88 -43.11 -2.54
C LYS A 209 -15.64 -42.12 -3.45
N PRO A 210 -15.14 -41.78 -4.64
CA PRO A 210 -15.89 -40.94 -5.56
C PRO A 210 -17.09 -41.73 -6.09
N SER A 211 -18.31 -41.26 -5.81
CA SER A 211 -19.50 -41.66 -6.56
C SER A 211 -19.44 -41.01 -7.94
N GLU A 212 -19.47 -41.84 -8.99
CA GLU A 212 -19.59 -41.44 -10.39
C GLU A 212 -20.74 -40.44 -10.61
N LYS A 213 -20.45 -39.31 -11.26
CA LYS A 213 -21.48 -38.47 -11.87
C LYS A 213 -21.96 -39.15 -13.18
N PRO A 214 -23.27 -39.27 -13.44
CA PRO A 214 -23.73 -39.68 -14.76
C PRO A 214 -23.53 -38.54 -15.75
N SER A 215 -23.07 -38.91 -16.94
CA SER A 215 -22.91 -38.10 -18.14
C SER A 215 -24.22 -37.44 -18.57
N GLU A 216 -24.19 -36.13 -18.76
CA GLU A 216 -25.31 -35.36 -19.29
C GLU A 216 -25.25 -35.38 -20.84
N GLU A 217 -26.06 -36.24 -21.46
CA GLU A 217 -26.24 -36.28 -22.92
C GLU A 217 -27.72 -36.05 -23.29
N SER A 218 -27.96 -34.89 -23.90
CA SER A 218 -29.03 -34.59 -24.85
C SER A 218 -30.50 -34.70 -24.40
N ARG A 219 -31.23 -33.58 -24.51
CA ARG A 219 -32.60 -33.44 -25.08
C ARG A 219 -33.07 -32.01 -24.89
N HIS A 220 -32.98 -31.20 -25.93
CA HIS A 220 -34.04 -30.95 -26.93
C HIS A 220 -35.05 -29.86 -26.53
N LYS A 221 -35.04 -28.81 -27.37
CA LYS A 221 -36.20 -28.05 -27.87
C LYS A 221 -36.86 -27.06 -26.91
N GLY A 222 -36.48 -25.79 -27.10
CA GLY A 222 -37.33 -24.73 -27.66
C GLY A 222 -38.67 -24.45 -27.00
N VAL A 223 -38.91 -23.16 -26.72
CA VAL A 223 -40.16 -22.43 -26.98
C VAL A 223 -39.82 -20.93 -26.86
N GLU A 224 -39.98 -20.20 -27.95
CA GLU A 224 -40.13 -18.75 -28.00
C GLU A 224 -41.55 -18.37 -27.55
N ALA A 225 -41.66 -17.26 -26.81
CA ALA A 225 -42.67 -16.22 -26.96
C ALA A 225 -42.19 -14.96 -26.23
#